data_AF-A0AAD7ZEM5-F1
#
_entry.id   AF-A0AAD7ZEM5-F1
#
_cell.length_a   1.000
_cell.length_b   1.000
_cell.length_c   1.000
_cell.angle_alpha   90.00
_cell.angle_beta   90.00
_cell.angle_gamma   90.00
#
_symmetry.space_group_name_H-M   'P 1'
#
loop_
_entity.id
_entity.type
_entity.pdbx_description
1 polymer ?
#
loop_
_entity_poly.entity_id
_entity_poly.type
_entity_poly.pdbx_seq_one_letter_code
_entity_poly.pdbx_strand_id
1 'polypeptide(L)'
;MKCRDVVTFDQTNTGLPVTLWNSETVDRAEHWRSRETVLFIADIRVDWNSYRRGMAATEGPRTIITENPDTIEAQTLRSYALTAPIKASAILAQLANSIPDPSTINNVMTVQQVLDRASAGSTDHSGGDDSQFTALLYALVTHYDLDGCSRITLTKCSKCQVPVSEACTNVECPIGSGAEIPSYDMSFDMRVALSDHTGSLRNVRLSGAAAERVVGCTVHEFMEMSIDIKTHIKWKLLLERCAARILVLRPSSGRSSPLISLLSCTVADPADVTAYLPL
;
A
#
# COMPACT_ATOMS: atom_id res chain seq x y z
N MET A 1 -19.63 -26.23 13.95
CA MET A 1 -20.01 -24.81 14.10
C MET A 1 -19.54 -24.10 12.83
N LYS A 2 -20.46 -23.52 12.04
CA LYS A 2 -20.12 -22.82 10.80
C LYS A 2 -19.79 -21.38 11.17
N CYS A 3 -18.62 -20.89 10.81
CA CYS A 3 -18.25 -19.48 10.96
C CYS A 3 -17.62 -18.99 9.65
N ARG A 4 -17.66 -17.68 9.43
CA ARG A 4 -17.06 -17.07 8.24
C ARG A 4 -16.46 -15.73 8.59
N ASP A 5 -15.23 -15.52 8.14
CA ASP A 5 -14.60 -14.21 8.17
C ASP A 5 -14.88 -13.49 6.85
N VAL A 6 -15.34 -12.24 6.94
CA VAL A 6 -15.44 -11.31 5.81
C VAL A 6 -14.67 -10.03 6.15
N VAL A 7 -14.37 -9.21 5.14
CA VAL A 7 -13.77 -7.89 5.34
C VAL A 7 -14.67 -6.86 4.70
N THR A 8 -15.10 -5.88 5.49
CA THR A 8 -15.88 -4.72 5.02
C THR A 8 -14.97 -3.50 4.91
N PHE A 9 -15.32 -2.53 4.06
CA PHE A 9 -14.53 -1.31 3.87
C PHE A 9 -15.46 -0.15 3.47
N ASP A 10 -15.00 1.07 3.70
CA ASP A 10 -15.71 2.30 3.34
C ASP A 10 -14.71 3.42 2.96
N GLN A 11 -15.18 4.68 2.93
CA GLN A 11 -14.34 5.84 2.62
C GLN A 11 -13.34 6.18 3.74
N THR A 12 -13.59 5.71 4.97
CA THR A 12 -12.80 6.03 6.17
C THR A 12 -11.80 4.95 6.52
N ASN A 13 -12.11 3.69 6.18
CA ASN A 13 -11.29 2.54 6.51
C ASN A 13 -11.24 1.55 5.35
N THR A 14 -10.04 1.05 5.08
CA THR A 14 -9.74 0.14 3.96
C THR A 14 -10.04 -1.32 4.27
N GLY A 15 -10.40 -1.67 5.51
CA GLY A 15 -10.73 -3.04 5.90
C GLY A 15 -11.00 -3.23 7.39
N LEU A 16 -12.26 -3.52 7.75
CA LEU A 16 -12.68 -4.04 9.04
C LEU A 16 -12.99 -5.54 8.89
N PRO A 17 -12.29 -6.45 9.60
CA PRO A 17 -12.67 -7.85 9.62
C PRO A 17 -13.94 -8.02 10.44
N VAL A 18 -14.81 -8.87 9.93
CA VAL A 18 -16.06 -9.22 10.58
C VAL A 18 -16.15 -10.74 10.63
N THR A 19 -16.18 -11.31 11.83
CA THR A 19 -16.43 -12.75 12.02
C THR A 19 -17.92 -12.99 12.23
N LEU A 20 -18.52 -13.78 11.35
CA LEU A 20 -19.91 -14.22 11.35
C LEU A 20 -20.03 -15.60 11.99
N TRP A 21 -21.04 -15.77 12.84
CA TRP A 21 -21.29 -16.98 13.63
C TRP A 21 -22.69 -17.55 13.43
N ASN A 22 -23.66 -16.72 13.03
CA ASN A 22 -25.02 -17.16 12.74
C ASN A 22 -25.03 -17.92 11.41
N SER A 23 -25.56 -19.14 11.40
CA SER A 23 -25.64 -19.97 10.21
C SER A 23 -26.38 -19.30 9.06
N GLU A 24 -27.49 -18.61 9.32
CA GLU A 24 -28.25 -17.90 8.30
C GLU A 24 -27.43 -16.78 7.67
N THR A 25 -26.76 -15.96 8.49
CA THR A 25 -25.87 -14.90 8.02
C THR A 25 -24.69 -15.47 7.23
N VAL A 26 -24.12 -16.58 7.68
CA VAL A 26 -23.00 -17.25 7.00
C VAL A 26 -23.42 -17.81 5.64
N ASP A 27 -24.61 -18.39 5.54
CA ASP A 27 -25.18 -18.91 4.29
C ASP A 27 -25.50 -17.78 3.31
N ARG A 28 -26.09 -16.68 3.80
CA ARG A 28 -26.29 -15.45 3.02
C ARG A 28 -24.97 -14.89 2.51
N ALA A 29 -23.93 -14.88 3.35
CA ALA A 29 -22.61 -14.41 2.99
C ALA A 29 -21.91 -15.22 1.87
N GLU A 30 -22.40 -16.42 1.52
CA GLU A 30 -21.93 -17.15 0.33
C GLU A 30 -22.25 -16.44 -0.98
N HIS A 31 -23.29 -15.60 -0.98
CA HIS A 31 -23.78 -14.89 -2.15
C HIS A 31 -23.30 -13.43 -2.20
N TRP A 32 -22.58 -12.97 -1.17
CA TRP A 32 -22.05 -11.61 -1.15
C TRP A 32 -20.94 -11.47 -2.16
N ARG A 33 -21.04 -10.41 -2.97
CA ARG A 33 -20.08 -10.07 -4.01
C ARG A 33 -19.31 -8.83 -3.61
N SER A 34 -17.98 -8.93 -3.66
CA SER A 34 -17.10 -7.80 -3.39
C SER A 34 -17.48 -6.62 -4.28
N ARG A 35 -17.54 -5.40 -3.69
CA ARG A 35 -17.87 -4.13 -4.37
C ARG A 35 -19.32 -3.98 -4.85
N GLU A 36 -20.11 -5.05 -4.84
CA GLU A 36 -21.52 -5.01 -5.23
C GLU A 36 -22.45 -5.02 -4.01
N THR A 37 -22.17 -5.91 -3.04
CA THR A 37 -23.00 -6.08 -1.85
C THR A 37 -22.65 -5.02 -0.80
N VAL A 38 -23.59 -4.12 -0.52
CA VAL A 38 -23.49 -3.17 0.60
C VAL A 38 -24.15 -3.80 1.83
N LEU A 39 -23.51 -3.67 2.99
CA LEU A 39 -24.03 -4.20 4.25
C LEU A 39 -24.34 -3.06 5.21
N PHE A 40 -25.56 -3.01 5.72
CA PHE A 40 -25.87 -2.28 6.93
C PHE A 40 -25.77 -3.24 8.11
N ILE A 41 -24.91 -2.92 9.06
CA ILE A 41 -24.60 -3.76 10.23
C ILE A 41 -24.92 -2.95 11.48
N ALA A 42 -25.89 -3.41 12.26
CA ALA A 42 -26.26 -2.81 13.54
C ALA A 42 -25.93 -3.75 14.71
N ASP A 43 -25.63 -3.17 15.88
CA ASP A 43 -25.33 -3.91 17.12
C ASP A 43 -24.25 -4.99 16.96
N ILE A 44 -23.21 -4.72 16.18
CA ILE A 44 -22.04 -5.58 16.09
C ILE A 44 -21.04 -5.27 17.20
N ARG A 45 -20.43 -6.32 17.78
CA ARG A 45 -19.40 -6.15 18.80
C ARG A 45 -18.08 -5.82 18.12
N VAL A 46 -17.43 -4.73 18.52
CA VAL A 46 -16.12 -4.31 17.98
C VAL A 46 -15.11 -4.29 19.11
N ASP A 47 -14.08 -5.14 19.01
CA ASP A 47 -13.05 -5.30 20.04
C ASP A 47 -11.66 -5.32 19.41
N TRP A 48 -10.63 -5.03 20.22
CA TRP A 48 -9.24 -5.22 19.80
C TRP A 48 -8.92 -6.72 19.69
N ASN A 49 -8.51 -7.15 18.50
CA ASN A 49 -8.04 -8.50 18.24
C ASN A 49 -6.51 -8.55 18.31
N SER A 50 -5.98 -9.19 19.35
CA SER A 50 -4.53 -9.29 19.60
C SER A 50 -3.78 -10.06 18.50
N TYR A 51 -4.40 -11.07 17.89
CA TYR A 51 -3.81 -11.83 16.80
C TYR A 51 -3.71 -10.98 15.52
N ARG A 52 -4.75 -10.21 15.20
CA ARG A 52 -4.78 -9.32 14.03
C ARG A 52 -4.11 -7.97 14.28
N ARG A 53 -3.73 -7.68 15.54
CA ARG A 53 -3.19 -6.39 16.00
C ARG A 53 -4.03 -5.20 15.53
N GLY A 54 -5.35 -5.31 15.67
CA GLY A 54 -6.28 -4.30 15.18
C GLY A 54 -7.70 -4.53 15.65
N MET A 55 -8.56 -3.52 15.46
CA MET A 55 -9.99 -3.65 15.72
C MET A 55 -10.59 -4.70 14.77
N ALA A 56 -11.42 -5.57 15.32
CA ALA A 56 -12.20 -6.54 14.58
C ALA A 56 -13.63 -6.55 15.11
N ALA A 57 -14.58 -6.76 14.21
CA ALA A 57 -15.97 -6.90 14.55
C ALA A 57 -16.37 -8.39 14.63
N THR A 58 -17.28 -8.71 15.53
CA THR A 58 -17.79 -10.07 15.72
C THR A 58 -19.31 -10.01 15.83
N GLU A 59 -19.98 -10.84 15.03
CA GLU A 59 -21.43 -11.00 15.10
C GLU A 59 -21.83 -11.53 16.48
N GLY A 60 -22.74 -10.82 17.14
CA GLY A 60 -23.32 -11.18 18.42
C GLY A 60 -24.82 -11.49 18.31
N PRO A 61 -25.46 -11.89 19.42
CA PRO A 61 -26.87 -12.30 19.42
C PRO A 61 -27.88 -11.20 19.03
N ARG A 62 -27.47 -9.92 19.06
CA ARG A 62 -28.31 -8.76 18.68
C ARG A 62 -27.91 -8.15 17.35
N THR A 63 -26.86 -8.67 16.71
CA THR A 63 -26.36 -8.10 15.47
C THR A 63 -27.40 -8.29 14.37
N ILE A 64 -27.72 -7.21 13.67
CA ILE A 64 -28.63 -7.22 12.52
C ILE A 64 -27.81 -6.84 11.29
N ILE A 65 -27.86 -7.70 10.26
CA ILE A 65 -27.19 -7.47 8.98
C ILE A 65 -28.23 -7.41 7.86
N THR A 66 -28.39 -6.22 7.28
CA THR A 66 -29.25 -5.96 6.13
C THR A 66 -28.39 -5.77 4.88
N GLU A 67 -28.67 -6.56 3.85
CA GLU A 67 -27.98 -6.46 2.56
C GLU A 67 -28.67 -5.42 1.67
N ASN A 68 -27.86 -4.62 0.99
CA ASN A 68 -28.27 -3.61 0.01
C ASN A 68 -29.46 -2.78 0.49
N PRO A 69 -29.36 -2.13 1.67
CA PRO A 69 -30.45 -1.30 2.16
C PRO A 69 -30.73 -0.18 1.15
N ASP A 70 -32.00 0.14 0.95
CA ASP A 70 -32.41 1.17 0.00
C ASP A 70 -32.28 2.56 0.63
N THR A 71 -31.04 3.04 0.72
CA THR A 71 -30.70 4.36 1.27
C THR A 71 -29.67 5.09 0.41
N ILE A 72 -29.59 6.41 0.59
CA ILE A 72 -28.64 7.27 -0.15
C ILE A 72 -27.20 6.92 0.22
N GLU A 73 -26.95 6.59 1.49
CA GLU A 73 -25.64 6.18 1.99
C GLU A 73 -25.17 4.90 1.31
N ALA A 74 -26.08 3.93 1.12
CA ALA A 74 -25.77 2.68 0.46
C ALA A 74 -25.47 2.88 -1.04
N GLN A 75 -26.21 3.75 -1.72
CA GLN A 75 -25.95 4.12 -3.12
C GLN A 75 -24.59 4.83 -3.26
N THR A 76 -24.26 5.70 -2.31
CA THR A 76 -22.97 6.41 -2.25
C THR A 76 -21.81 5.45 -2.01
N LEU A 77 -21.95 4.53 -1.05
CA LEU A 77 -20.96 3.49 -0.77
C LEU A 77 -20.73 2.57 -1.96
N ARG A 78 -21.81 2.16 -2.66
CA ARG A 78 -21.69 1.36 -3.88
C ARG A 78 -20.91 2.10 -4.97
N SER A 79 -21.20 3.38 -5.19
CA SER A 79 -20.48 4.21 -6.17
C SER A 79 -18.99 4.36 -5.82
N TYR A 80 -18.67 4.55 -4.54
CA TYR A 80 -17.29 4.57 -4.07
C TYR A 80 -16.61 3.20 -4.25
N ALA A 81 -17.27 2.10 -3.88
CA ALA A 81 -16.70 0.76 -3.96
C ALA A 81 -16.23 0.40 -5.37
N LEU A 82 -16.92 0.88 -6.41
CA LEU A 82 -16.55 0.71 -7.83
C LEU A 82 -15.25 1.41 -8.24
N THR A 83 -14.72 2.33 -7.44
CA THR A 83 -13.44 3.02 -7.71
C THR A 83 -12.42 2.82 -6.57
N ALA A 84 -12.84 2.29 -5.43
CA ALA A 84 -11.99 2.14 -4.26
C ALA A 84 -10.79 1.19 -4.51
N PRO A 85 -9.57 1.59 -4.13
CA PRO A 85 -8.39 0.73 -4.17
C PRO A 85 -8.42 -0.28 -3.02
N ILE A 86 -8.74 -1.55 -3.30
CA ILE A 86 -8.87 -2.58 -2.23
C ILE A 86 -7.51 -3.19 -1.86
N LYS A 87 -6.54 -3.16 -2.80
CA LYS A 87 -5.19 -3.65 -2.52
C LYS A 87 -4.41 -2.59 -1.76
N ALA A 88 -3.87 -2.95 -0.61
CA ALA A 88 -3.01 -2.07 0.19
C ALA A 88 -1.83 -1.48 -0.60
N SER A 89 -1.32 -2.19 -1.62
CA SER A 89 -0.32 -1.67 -2.55
C SER A 89 -0.84 -0.57 -3.49
N ALA A 90 -2.12 -0.61 -3.86
CA ALA A 90 -2.78 0.44 -4.64
C ALA A 90 -3.05 1.67 -3.76
N ILE A 91 -3.50 1.47 -2.51
CA ILE A 91 -3.63 2.53 -1.50
C ILE A 91 -2.28 3.23 -1.29
N LEU A 92 -1.23 2.46 -1.01
CA LEU A 92 0.12 3.00 -0.83
C LEU A 92 0.61 3.76 -2.07
N ALA A 93 0.30 3.29 -3.29
CA ALA A 93 0.64 4.00 -4.52
C ALA A 93 -0.07 5.35 -4.63
N GLN A 94 -1.36 5.40 -4.33
CA GLN A 94 -2.14 6.64 -4.37
C GLN A 94 -1.64 7.64 -3.33
N LEU A 95 -1.39 7.19 -2.10
CA LEU A 95 -0.84 8.01 -1.04
C LEU A 95 0.55 8.55 -1.39
N ALA A 96 1.43 7.70 -1.93
CA ALA A 96 2.75 8.12 -2.39
C ALA A 96 2.66 9.18 -3.50
N ASN A 97 1.68 9.07 -4.40
CA ASN A 97 1.46 10.05 -5.47
C ASN A 97 0.82 11.36 -4.97
N SER A 98 0.09 11.33 -3.84
CA SER A 98 -0.50 12.53 -3.25
C SER A 98 0.50 13.42 -2.51
N ILE A 99 1.71 12.95 -2.24
CA ILE A 99 2.77 13.73 -1.59
C ILE A 99 3.45 14.59 -2.66
N PRO A 100 3.19 15.91 -2.71
CA PRO A 100 3.62 16.74 -3.84
C PRO A 100 5.14 16.92 -3.88
N ASP A 101 5.76 17.07 -2.71
CA ASP A 101 7.20 17.20 -2.56
C ASP A 101 7.72 16.39 -1.37
N PRO A 102 8.34 15.22 -1.62
CA PRO A 102 8.98 14.44 -0.57
C PRO A 102 10.05 15.22 0.18
N SER A 103 10.71 16.23 -0.40
CA SER A 103 11.82 16.96 0.25
C SER A 103 11.41 17.55 1.62
N THR A 104 10.12 17.85 1.79
CA THR A 104 9.50 18.35 3.02
C THR A 104 9.49 17.36 4.18
N ILE A 105 9.72 16.07 3.92
CA ILE A 105 9.79 15.02 4.95
C ILE A 105 11.15 15.11 5.64
N ASN A 106 11.15 15.65 6.86
CA ASN A 106 12.35 15.88 7.67
C ASN A 106 12.32 15.13 9.02
N ASN A 107 11.29 14.32 9.27
CA ASN A 107 11.19 13.50 10.47
C ASN A 107 12.21 12.34 10.41
N VAL A 108 13.40 12.57 10.96
CA VAL A 108 14.51 11.60 10.95
C VAL A 108 14.19 10.43 11.88
N MET A 109 14.30 9.21 11.37
CA MET A 109 14.10 7.98 12.15
C MET A 109 15.14 6.93 11.78
N THR A 110 15.54 6.11 12.75
CA THR A 110 16.28 4.86 12.49
C THR A 110 15.34 3.78 11.96
N VAL A 111 15.89 2.75 11.34
CA VAL A 111 15.12 1.60 10.87
C VAL A 111 14.31 0.98 12.02
N GLN A 112 14.92 0.79 13.19
CA GLN A 112 14.23 0.24 14.35
C GLN A 112 13.08 1.13 14.81
N GLN A 113 13.28 2.46 14.86
CA GLN A 113 12.20 3.39 15.22
C GLN A 113 11.04 3.34 14.22
N VAL A 114 11.31 3.18 12.92
CA VAL A 114 10.26 3.00 11.90
C VAL A 114 9.47 1.72 12.15
N LEU A 115 10.16 0.61 12.43
CA LEU A 115 9.51 -0.68 12.71
C LEU A 115 8.70 -0.62 14.00
N ASP A 116 9.25 -0.03 15.06
CA ASP A 116 8.59 0.15 16.35
C ASP A 116 7.33 0.99 16.18
N ARG A 117 7.43 2.16 15.53
CA ARG A 117 6.28 3.03 15.26
C ARG A 117 5.24 2.39 14.34
N ALA A 118 5.67 1.59 13.36
CA ALA A 118 4.74 0.84 12.52
C ALA A 118 4.00 -0.24 13.30
N SER A 119 4.61 -0.78 14.36
CA SER A 119 4.04 -1.85 15.19
C SER A 119 3.27 -1.34 16.41
N ALA A 120 3.56 -0.13 16.88
CA ALA A 120 2.79 0.57 17.88
C ALA A 120 1.39 0.82 17.30
N GLY A 121 0.37 0.16 17.87
CA GLY A 121 -1.03 0.42 17.54
C GLY A 121 -1.39 1.89 17.77
N SER A 122 -2.56 2.33 17.32
CA SER A 122 -2.98 3.73 17.48
C SER A 122 -3.00 4.12 18.96
N THR A 123 -2.02 4.90 19.41
CA THR A 123 -1.92 5.38 20.80
C THR A 123 -2.74 6.64 21.03
N ASP A 124 -3.20 7.28 19.96
CA ASP A 124 -3.66 8.66 20.01
C ASP A 124 -5.19 8.72 19.88
N HIS A 125 -5.85 9.17 20.95
CA HIS A 125 -7.27 9.52 20.97
C HIS A 125 -7.58 10.82 20.19
N SER A 126 -6.58 11.44 19.56
CA SER A 126 -6.78 12.53 18.61
C SER A 126 -7.11 11.91 17.25
N GLY A 127 -8.36 12.03 16.79
CA GLY A 127 -8.90 11.39 15.58
C GLY A 127 -8.29 11.79 14.23
N GLY A 128 -6.95 11.78 14.11
CA GLY A 128 -6.22 11.78 12.86
C GLY A 128 -5.98 10.34 12.37
N ASP A 129 -5.83 10.18 11.05
CA ASP A 129 -5.58 8.90 10.41
C ASP A 129 -4.15 8.39 10.73
N ASP A 130 -4.02 7.71 11.87
CA ASP A 130 -2.77 7.12 12.35
C ASP A 130 -2.37 5.83 11.59
N SER A 131 -3.08 5.51 10.49
CA SER A 131 -2.81 4.32 9.66
C SER A 131 -1.54 4.43 8.82
N GLN A 132 -0.98 5.64 8.68
CA GLN A 132 0.21 5.91 7.88
C GLN A 132 1.10 7.01 8.48
N PHE A 133 2.36 7.04 8.08
CA PHE A 133 3.29 8.12 8.42
C PHE A 133 4.45 8.20 7.42
N THR A 134 5.15 9.34 7.42
CA THR A 134 6.38 9.53 6.63
C THR A 134 7.61 9.62 7.53
N ALA A 135 8.76 9.25 6.97
CA ALA A 135 10.04 9.32 7.67
C ALA A 135 11.20 9.59 6.70
N LEU A 136 12.24 10.23 7.21
CA LEU A 136 13.55 10.38 6.57
C LEU A 136 14.54 9.43 7.26
N LEU A 137 15.24 8.61 6.48
CA LEU A 137 16.25 7.66 6.96
C LEU A 137 17.60 8.00 6.33
N TYR A 138 18.65 7.97 7.15
CA TYR A 138 20.04 7.96 6.69
C TYR A 138 20.56 6.52 6.66
N ALA A 139 20.23 5.81 5.58
CA ALA A 139 20.44 4.37 5.45
C ALA A 139 21.24 4.02 4.20
N LEU A 140 21.94 2.88 4.25
CA LEU A 140 22.55 2.25 3.08
C LEU A 140 21.47 1.64 2.21
N VAL A 141 21.55 1.84 0.90
CA VAL A 141 20.75 1.08 -0.05
C VAL A 141 21.43 -0.28 -0.26
N THR A 142 20.95 -1.32 0.41
CA THR A 142 21.60 -2.65 0.42
C THR A 142 21.09 -3.61 -0.64
N HIS A 143 19.94 -3.31 -1.24
CA HIS A 143 19.42 -4.01 -2.39
C HIS A 143 18.80 -3.00 -3.36
N TYR A 144 19.32 -2.92 -4.57
CA TYR A 144 18.83 -2.09 -5.67
C TYR A 144 19.21 -2.77 -6.97
N ASP A 145 18.25 -3.44 -7.60
CA ASP A 145 18.48 -4.26 -8.78
C ASP A 145 17.89 -3.58 -10.02
N LEU A 146 18.76 -3.09 -10.91
CA LEU A 146 18.38 -2.46 -12.19
C LEU A 146 18.89 -3.22 -13.42
N ASP A 147 19.88 -4.08 -13.22
CA ASP A 147 20.65 -4.79 -14.24
C ASP A 147 20.59 -6.32 -14.07
N GLY A 148 19.88 -6.81 -13.06
CA GLY A 148 19.66 -8.23 -12.81
C GLY A 148 18.44 -8.80 -13.54
N CYS A 149 18.02 -9.98 -13.08
CA CYS A 149 16.88 -10.71 -13.64
C CYS A 149 15.54 -10.35 -12.99
N SER A 150 15.52 -9.40 -12.05
CA SER A 150 14.29 -9.00 -11.37
C SER A 150 13.34 -8.30 -12.33
N ARG A 151 12.05 -8.61 -12.23
CA ARG A 151 11.01 -7.83 -12.90
C ARG A 151 10.91 -6.46 -12.20
N ILE A 152 11.33 -5.42 -12.91
CA ILE A 152 11.34 -4.03 -12.40
C ILE A 152 10.28 -3.13 -13.05
N THR A 153 9.51 -3.66 -14.00
CA THR A 153 8.42 -2.94 -14.68
C THR A 153 7.08 -3.64 -14.51
N LEU A 154 6.03 -2.82 -14.48
CA LEU A 154 4.65 -3.22 -14.36
C LEU A 154 3.81 -2.48 -15.40
N THR A 155 3.15 -3.26 -16.25
CA THR A 155 2.18 -2.78 -17.21
C THR A 155 0.80 -2.77 -16.57
N LYS A 156 0.04 -1.69 -16.74
CA LYS A 156 -1.30 -1.52 -16.20
C LYS A 156 -2.26 -1.06 -17.28
N CYS A 157 -3.54 -1.37 -17.12
CA CYS A 157 -4.60 -0.76 -17.91
C CYS A 157 -4.64 0.75 -17.67
N SER A 158 -4.56 1.57 -18.73
CA SER A 158 -4.54 3.03 -18.58
C SER A 158 -5.84 3.58 -17.96
N LYS A 159 -6.95 2.82 -18.07
CA LYS A 159 -8.25 3.20 -17.50
C LYS A 159 -8.44 2.75 -16.05
N CYS A 160 -8.37 1.45 -15.79
CA CYS A 160 -8.66 0.92 -14.44
C CYS A 160 -7.41 0.75 -13.57
N GLN A 161 -6.21 1.00 -14.10
CA GLN A 161 -4.92 0.90 -13.42
C GLN A 161 -4.61 -0.50 -12.83
N VAL A 162 -5.40 -1.51 -13.21
CA VAL A 162 -5.16 -2.91 -12.85
C VAL A 162 -3.94 -3.41 -13.63
N PRO A 163 -2.99 -4.08 -12.96
CA PRO A 163 -1.87 -4.75 -13.63
C PRO A 163 -2.35 -5.71 -14.71
N VAL A 164 -1.76 -5.62 -15.89
CA VAL A 164 -2.06 -6.49 -17.03
C VAL A 164 -0.80 -7.26 -17.44
N SER A 165 -1.02 -8.50 -17.91
CA SER A 165 0.04 -9.30 -18.54
C SER A 165 -0.04 -9.15 -20.06
N GLU A 166 -1.22 -9.41 -20.62
CA GLU A 166 -1.49 -9.33 -22.06
C GLU A 166 -2.67 -8.40 -22.34
N ALA A 167 -3.79 -8.59 -21.62
CA ALA A 167 -4.99 -7.78 -21.74
C ALA A 167 -5.60 -7.43 -20.38
N CYS A 168 -6.47 -6.42 -20.37
CA CYS A 168 -7.29 -6.08 -19.22
C CYS A 168 -8.38 -7.13 -19.04
N THR A 169 -8.41 -7.83 -17.91
CA THR A 169 -9.44 -8.83 -17.59
C THR A 169 -10.55 -8.27 -16.70
N ASN A 170 -10.47 -6.99 -16.34
CA ASN A 170 -11.51 -6.34 -15.56
C ASN A 170 -12.70 -6.03 -16.45
N VAL A 171 -13.76 -6.85 -16.36
CA VAL A 171 -15.00 -6.68 -17.14
C VAL A 171 -15.77 -5.40 -16.81
N GLU A 172 -15.51 -4.78 -15.65
CA GLU A 172 -16.09 -3.47 -15.29
C GLU A 172 -15.33 -2.30 -15.93
N CYS A 173 -14.17 -2.56 -16.55
CA CYS A 173 -13.39 -1.56 -17.26
C CYS A 173 -13.79 -1.54 -18.75
N PRO A 174 -14.00 -0.36 -19.38
CA PRO A 174 -14.32 -0.27 -20.81
C PRO A 174 -13.33 -1.01 -21.73
N ILE A 175 -12.04 -1.02 -21.35
CA ILE A 175 -11.02 -1.76 -22.09
C ILE A 175 -11.17 -3.28 -21.88
N GLY A 176 -11.50 -3.72 -20.66
CA GLY A 176 -11.63 -5.15 -20.36
C GLY A 176 -12.95 -5.75 -20.84
N SER A 177 -14.00 -4.93 -21.00
CA SER A 177 -15.27 -5.34 -21.61
C SER A 177 -15.26 -5.29 -23.15
N GLY A 178 -14.20 -4.75 -23.76
CA GLY A 178 -14.09 -4.57 -25.22
C GLY A 178 -14.88 -3.37 -25.76
N ALA A 179 -15.39 -2.49 -24.90
CA ALA A 179 -16.08 -1.27 -25.30
C ALA A 179 -15.10 -0.18 -25.79
N GLU A 180 -13.86 -0.20 -25.32
CA GLU A 180 -12.78 0.69 -25.76
C GLU A 180 -11.54 -0.08 -26.23
N ILE A 181 -10.74 0.56 -27.09
CA ILE A 181 -9.50 0.00 -27.62
C ILE A 181 -8.49 -0.18 -26.46
N PRO A 182 -7.75 -1.31 -26.43
CA PRO A 182 -6.67 -1.53 -25.49
C PRO A 182 -5.67 -0.37 -25.40
N SER A 183 -5.48 0.14 -24.18
CA SER A 183 -4.48 1.14 -23.84
C SER A 183 -3.83 0.78 -22.50
N TYR A 184 -2.49 0.74 -22.50
CA TYR A 184 -1.70 0.25 -21.38
C TYR A 184 -0.55 1.19 -21.05
N ASP A 185 -0.40 1.48 -19.76
CA ASP A 185 0.69 2.30 -19.23
C ASP A 185 1.77 1.39 -18.62
N MET A 186 3.03 1.63 -18.98
CA MET A 186 4.17 1.00 -18.33
C MET A 186 4.69 1.89 -17.21
N SER A 187 5.12 1.29 -16.11
CA SER A 187 5.73 2.02 -14.99
C SER A 187 6.77 1.14 -14.31
N PHE A 188 7.74 1.76 -13.63
CA PHE A 188 8.61 1.02 -12.71
C PHE A 188 7.80 0.44 -11.55
N ASP A 189 8.15 -0.78 -11.14
CA ASP A 189 7.74 -1.41 -9.89
C ASP A 189 8.87 -2.32 -9.39
N MET A 190 9.77 -1.75 -8.60
CA MET A 190 10.95 -2.45 -8.08
C MET A 190 10.89 -2.60 -6.55
N ARG A 191 11.77 -3.44 -6.02
CA ARG A 191 11.94 -3.68 -4.58
C ARG A 191 13.36 -3.34 -4.16
N VAL A 192 13.46 -2.45 -3.18
CA VAL A 192 14.70 -1.97 -2.58
C VAL A 192 14.80 -2.42 -1.11
N ALA A 193 16.02 -2.47 -0.61
CA ALA A 193 16.29 -2.65 0.81
C ALA A 193 17.12 -1.48 1.35
N LEU A 194 16.75 -1.00 2.53
CA LEU A 194 17.41 0.09 3.23
C LEU A 194 17.90 -0.45 4.57
N SER A 195 19.16 -0.23 4.91
CA SER A 195 19.77 -0.75 6.13
C SER A 195 20.55 0.33 6.87
N ASP A 196 20.41 0.37 8.18
CA ASP A 196 21.26 1.18 9.06
C ASP A 196 21.82 0.29 10.20
N HIS A 197 22.42 0.91 11.21
CA HIS A 197 23.01 0.20 12.35
C HIS A 197 21.96 -0.45 13.27
N THR A 198 20.67 -0.09 13.12
CA THR A 198 19.56 -0.59 13.95
C THR A 198 18.77 -1.70 13.27
N GLY A 199 18.92 -1.90 11.96
CA GLY A 199 18.23 -2.99 11.27
C GLY A 199 18.17 -2.83 9.75
N SER A 200 17.20 -3.52 9.13
CA SER A 200 16.97 -3.43 7.69
C SER A 200 15.49 -3.45 7.34
N LEU A 201 15.06 -2.47 6.52
CA LEU A 201 13.78 -2.47 5.84
C LEU A 201 13.95 -3.20 4.51
N ARG A 202 13.26 -4.34 4.36
CA ARG A 202 13.26 -5.14 3.13
C ARG A 202 11.96 -4.93 2.36
N ASN A 203 11.98 -5.24 1.06
CA ASN A 203 10.79 -5.17 0.20
C ASN A 203 10.16 -3.76 0.19
N VAL A 204 10.98 -2.72 0.33
CA VAL A 204 10.55 -1.33 0.19
C VAL A 204 10.20 -1.11 -1.28
N ARG A 205 8.98 -0.65 -1.53
CA ARG A 205 8.50 -0.47 -2.89
C ARG A 205 9.02 0.84 -3.47
N LEU A 206 9.52 0.79 -4.69
CA LEU A 206 9.88 1.98 -5.47
C LEU A 206 9.17 1.85 -6.82
N SER A 207 8.23 2.75 -7.12
CA SER A 207 7.37 2.60 -8.30
C SER A 207 6.91 3.93 -8.87
N GLY A 208 6.51 3.93 -10.15
CA GLY A 208 5.95 5.10 -10.83
C GLY A 208 6.87 6.32 -10.78
N ALA A 209 6.29 7.50 -10.55
CA ALA A 209 7.04 8.77 -10.52
C ALA A 209 8.14 8.83 -9.44
N ALA A 210 7.97 8.13 -8.31
CA ALA A 210 9.02 8.03 -7.31
C ALA A 210 10.24 7.26 -7.84
N ALA A 211 10.00 6.18 -8.58
CA ALA A 211 11.07 5.42 -9.22
C ALA A 211 11.79 6.23 -10.30
N GLU A 212 11.05 6.91 -11.19
CA GLU A 212 11.67 7.72 -12.25
C GLU A 212 12.56 8.82 -11.67
N ARG A 213 12.15 9.44 -10.56
CA ARG A 213 12.98 10.42 -9.84
C ARG A 213 14.25 9.82 -9.24
N VAL A 214 14.17 8.63 -8.65
CA VAL A 214 15.32 7.96 -8.03
C VAL A 214 16.29 7.40 -9.07
N VAL A 215 15.77 6.84 -10.16
CA VAL A 215 16.57 6.33 -11.28
C VAL A 215 17.16 7.49 -12.10
N GLY A 216 16.43 8.61 -12.21
CA GLY A 216 16.83 9.80 -12.95
C GLY A 216 16.44 9.76 -14.44
N CYS A 217 15.51 8.90 -14.82
CA CYS A 217 14.96 8.81 -16.18
C CYS A 217 13.55 8.19 -16.16
N THR A 218 12.82 8.34 -17.27
CA THR A 218 11.53 7.68 -17.46
C THR A 218 11.69 6.16 -17.64
N VAL A 219 10.61 5.42 -17.44
CA VAL A 219 10.62 3.96 -17.69
C VAL A 219 10.93 3.62 -19.16
N HIS A 220 10.48 4.45 -20.10
CA HIS A 220 10.71 4.22 -21.53
C HIS A 220 12.18 4.41 -21.90
N GLU A 221 12.78 5.52 -21.46
CA GLU A 221 14.22 5.77 -21.65
C GLU A 221 15.05 4.64 -21.03
N PHE A 222 14.67 4.18 -19.82
CA PHE A 222 15.36 3.08 -19.15
C PHE A 222 15.30 1.78 -19.95
N MET A 223 14.17 1.46 -20.59
CA MET A 223 14.04 0.23 -21.37
C MET A 223 14.99 0.22 -22.58
N GLU A 224 15.26 1.38 -23.17
CA GLU A 224 16.17 1.56 -24.31
C GLU A 224 17.65 1.59 -23.91
N MET A 225 17.97 1.76 -22.61
CA MET A 225 19.35 1.77 -22.13
C MET A 225 20.02 0.39 -22.21
N SER A 226 21.31 0.40 -22.54
CA SER A 226 22.17 -0.79 -22.45
C SER A 226 22.33 -1.26 -21.00
N ILE A 227 22.74 -2.51 -20.85
CA ILE A 227 23.00 -3.08 -19.52
C ILE A 227 24.07 -2.30 -18.75
N ASP A 228 25.12 -1.85 -19.44
CA ASP A 228 26.22 -1.08 -18.82
C ASP A 228 25.74 0.24 -18.22
N ILE A 229 24.82 0.93 -18.91
CA ILE A 229 24.23 2.18 -18.41
C ILE A 229 23.35 1.88 -17.18
N LYS A 230 22.54 0.82 -17.23
CA LYS A 230 21.70 0.40 -16.09
C LYS A 230 22.54 0.04 -14.87
N THR A 231 23.63 -0.70 -15.08
CA THR A 231 24.62 -1.03 -14.05
C THR A 231 25.25 0.24 -13.49
N HIS A 232 25.63 1.20 -14.33
CA HIS A 232 26.18 2.47 -13.86
C HIS A 232 25.18 3.25 -12.98
N ILE A 233 23.89 3.31 -13.35
CA ILE A 233 22.85 3.96 -12.54
C ILE A 233 22.67 3.25 -11.20
N LYS A 234 22.66 1.91 -11.18
CA LYS A 234 22.56 1.11 -9.95
C LYS A 234 23.65 1.48 -8.95
N TRP A 235 24.90 1.56 -9.41
CA TRP A 235 26.05 1.85 -8.55
C TRP A 235 26.10 3.29 -8.02
N LYS A 236 25.28 4.21 -8.53
CA LYS A 236 25.17 5.56 -7.94
C LYS A 236 24.51 5.57 -6.56
N LEU A 237 23.73 4.54 -6.23
CA LEU A 237 22.98 4.45 -4.97
C LEU A 237 23.27 3.18 -4.20
N LEU A 238 23.54 2.06 -4.88
CA LEU A 238 23.77 0.78 -4.23
C LEU A 238 25.03 0.84 -3.35
N LEU A 239 24.87 0.44 -2.08
CA LEU A 239 25.87 0.51 -1.01
C LEU A 239 26.34 1.93 -0.64
N GLU A 240 25.70 2.96 -1.18
CA GLU A 240 25.88 4.34 -0.74
C GLU A 240 24.96 4.64 0.44
N ARG A 241 25.40 5.58 1.29
CA ARG A 241 24.55 6.09 2.37
C ARG A 241 23.67 7.19 1.81
N CYS A 242 22.36 6.98 1.90
CA CYS A 242 21.38 7.84 1.27
C CYS A 242 20.42 8.47 2.27
N ALA A 243 19.94 9.66 1.92
CA ALA A 243 18.78 10.30 2.51
C ALA A 243 17.52 9.71 1.85
N ALA A 244 16.99 8.64 2.43
CA ALA A 244 15.85 7.91 1.92
C ALA A 244 14.56 8.40 2.60
N ARG A 245 13.63 8.95 1.81
CA ARG A 245 12.34 9.42 2.32
C ARG A 245 11.26 8.41 1.99
N ILE A 246 10.57 7.94 3.01
CA ILE A 246 9.62 6.84 2.90
C ILE A 246 8.22 7.25 3.36
N LEU A 247 7.22 6.57 2.79
CA LEU A 247 5.87 6.49 3.29
C LEU A 247 5.64 5.09 3.85
N VAL A 248 5.11 5.01 5.06
CA VAL A 248 4.79 3.76 5.74
C VAL A 248 3.28 3.68 5.92
N LEU A 249 2.69 2.60 5.41
CA LEU A 249 1.32 2.20 5.71
C LEU A 249 1.38 1.08 6.76
N ARG A 250 0.89 1.37 7.97
CA ARG A 250 0.95 0.46 9.12
C ARG A 250 0.24 -0.87 8.85
N PRO A 251 0.57 -1.96 9.58
CA PRO A 251 -0.21 -3.19 9.52
C PRO A 251 -1.70 -2.91 9.67
N SER A 252 -2.51 -3.70 8.98
CA SER A 252 -3.95 -3.70 9.15
C SER A 252 -4.42 -5.10 9.49
N SER A 253 -5.70 -5.21 9.82
CA SER A 253 -6.33 -6.45 10.24
C SER A 253 -6.26 -7.62 9.23
N GLY A 254 -6.05 -7.30 7.94
CA GLY A 254 -5.78 -8.24 6.84
C GLY A 254 -4.31 -8.29 6.41
N ARG A 255 -3.41 -7.55 7.07
CA ARG A 255 -1.99 -7.45 6.72
C ARG A 255 -1.14 -7.25 7.97
N SER A 256 -0.45 -8.30 8.40
CA SER A 256 0.38 -8.31 9.61
C SER A 256 1.69 -7.51 9.51
N SER A 257 2.12 -7.14 8.30
CA SER A 257 3.35 -6.36 8.05
C SER A 257 3.05 -4.97 7.50
N PRO A 258 3.87 -3.95 7.84
CA PRO A 258 3.74 -2.65 7.21
C PRO A 258 4.11 -2.74 5.72
N LEU A 259 3.50 -1.88 4.91
CA LEU A 259 3.97 -1.64 3.55
C LEU A 259 4.73 -0.32 3.53
N ILE A 260 5.84 -0.30 2.82
CA ILE A 260 6.74 0.85 2.79
C ILE A 260 6.99 1.22 1.34
N SER A 261 6.82 2.49 1.00
CA SER A 261 7.19 3.04 -0.30
C SER A 261 8.34 4.01 -0.13
N LEU A 262 9.37 3.88 -0.96
CA LEU A 262 10.39 4.89 -1.14
C LEU A 262 9.84 5.99 -2.07
N LEU A 263 9.87 7.23 -1.60
CA LEU A 263 9.34 8.40 -2.31
C LEU A 263 10.44 9.17 -3.03
N SER A 264 11.62 9.24 -2.41
CA SER A 264 12.83 9.85 -2.97
C SER A 264 14.06 9.30 -2.25
N CYS A 265 15.20 9.30 -2.93
CA CYS A 265 16.45 8.80 -2.42
C CYS A 265 17.60 9.52 -3.11
N THR A 266 18.51 10.10 -2.33
CA THR A 266 19.73 10.75 -2.82
C THR A 266 20.89 10.37 -1.91
N VAL A 267 22.12 10.38 -2.43
CA VAL A 267 23.32 10.26 -1.57
C VAL A 267 23.25 11.34 -0.49
N ALA A 268 23.46 10.96 0.76
CA ALA A 268 23.35 11.86 1.90
C ALA A 268 24.59 12.75 2.02
N ASP A 269 24.40 13.98 2.50
CA ASP A 269 25.53 14.81 2.91
C ASP A 269 26.21 14.17 4.16
N PRO A 270 27.54 13.96 4.16
CA PRO A 270 28.26 13.48 5.33
C PRO A 270 28.00 14.29 6.61
N ALA A 271 27.76 15.60 6.52
CA ALA A 271 27.47 16.45 7.66
C ALA A 271 26.12 16.07 8.31
N ASP A 272 25.09 15.86 7.50
CA ASP A 272 23.77 15.44 7.96
C ASP A 272 23.84 14.07 8.63
N VAL A 273 24.55 13.12 8.00
CA VAL A 273 24.73 11.77 8.55
C VAL A 273 25.35 11.80 9.95
N THR A 274 26.38 12.63 10.13
CA THR A 274 27.12 12.72 11.40
C THR A 274 26.26 13.30 12.53
N ALA A 275 25.33 14.20 12.21
CA ALA A 275 24.43 14.80 13.20
C ALA A 275 23.41 13.81 13.78
N TYR A 276 23.11 12.71 13.07
CA TYR A 276 22.03 11.78 13.43
C TYR A 276 22.49 10.34 13.70
N LEU A 277 23.78 10.03 13.56
CA LEU A 277 24.33 8.75 14.00
C LEU A 277 24.75 8.81 15.48
N PRO A 278 24.41 7.79 16.29
CA PRO A 278 25.06 7.61 17.57
C PRO A 278 26.54 7.26 17.30
N LEU A 279 27.44 8.02 17.92
CA LEU A 279 28.88 7.70 17.98
C LEU A 279 29.13 6.39 18.72
#